data_AF-A0A2E8C937-F1
#
_entry.id   AF-A0A2E8C937-F1
#
_cell.length_a   1.000
_cell.length_b   1.000
_cell.length_c   1.000
_cell.angle_alpha   90.00
_cell.angle_beta   90.00
_cell.angle_gamma   90.00
#
_symmetry.space_group_name_H-M   'P 1'
#
loop_
_entity.id
_entity.type
_entity.pdbx_description
1 polymer ?
#
loop_
_entity_poly.entity_id
_entity_poly.type
_entity_poly.pdbx_seq_one_letter_code
_entity_poly.pdbx_strand_id
1 'polypeptide(L)'
;RISREPEIIPYQIPLNGLILESPLLLYSNIAHGIIQRLRIPKFIRPLHMKRVFRDVTVMHPDVDVLDGLKQFDIPLWGVPSVPTLCLQSMNDKHLGRDHYNAAVSEFTDKIPFTHHLIESLSHSGARKNVEREALLLEWLEEFDSLLLK
;
A
#
# COMPACT_ATOMS: atom_id res chain seq x y z
N ARG A 1 3.45 5.79 -10.26
CA ARG A 1 2.08 6.24 -9.90
C ARG A 1 1.18 5.67 -10.99
N ILE A 2 0.37 4.65 -10.69
CA ILE A 2 -0.68 4.19 -11.63
C ILE A 2 -1.85 5.14 -11.37
N SER A 3 -2.19 5.94 -12.38
CA SER A 3 -3.24 6.95 -12.25
C SER A 3 -4.61 6.29 -12.36
N ARG A 4 -5.60 6.87 -11.68
CA ARG A 4 -7.02 6.52 -11.88
C ARG A 4 -7.59 7.10 -13.18
N GLU A 5 -6.89 8.07 -13.76
CA GLU A 5 -7.26 8.66 -15.04
C GLU A 5 -6.97 7.66 -16.18
N PRO A 6 -7.97 7.28 -16.99
CA PRO A 6 -7.80 6.32 -18.09
C PRO A 6 -6.76 6.79 -19.11
N GLU A 7 -6.48 8.09 -19.17
CA GLU A 7 -5.56 8.72 -20.11
C GLU A 7 -4.10 8.64 -19.65
N ILE A 8 -3.86 8.32 -18.39
CA ILE A 8 -2.52 8.19 -17.80
C ILE A 8 -2.26 6.73 -17.46
N ILE A 9 -2.17 5.91 -18.51
CA ILE A 9 -1.65 4.54 -18.43
C ILE A 9 -0.14 4.62 -18.66
N PRO A 10 0.71 4.40 -17.64
CA PRO A 10 2.14 4.28 -17.86
C PRO A 10 2.38 3.21 -18.93
N TYR A 11 3.05 3.57 -20.01
CA TYR A 11 3.39 2.67 -21.12
C TYR A 11 2.22 2.20 -22.01
N GLN A 12 0.99 2.73 -21.85
CA GLN A 12 -0.20 2.32 -22.63
C GLN A 12 -0.54 0.81 -22.56
N ILE A 13 0.02 0.10 -21.59
CA ILE A 13 -0.29 -1.32 -21.38
C ILE A 13 -1.51 -1.39 -20.47
N PRO A 14 -2.63 -2.02 -20.90
CA PRO A 14 -3.76 -2.22 -20.01
C PRO A 14 -3.29 -3.04 -18.81
N LEU A 15 -3.52 -2.51 -17.60
CA LEU A 15 -3.26 -3.26 -16.38
C LEU A 15 -4.40 -4.25 -16.22
N ASN A 16 -4.12 -5.53 -16.32
CA ASN A 16 -5.16 -6.57 -16.19
C ASN A 16 -5.23 -7.12 -14.76
N GLY A 17 -4.16 -6.99 -13.97
CA GLY A 17 -4.07 -7.48 -12.60
C GLY A 17 -2.95 -6.80 -11.84
N LEU A 18 -3.01 -6.86 -10.50
CA LEU A 18 -2.04 -6.22 -9.62
C LEU A 18 -1.64 -7.16 -8.49
N ILE A 19 -0.34 -7.33 -8.26
CA ILE A 19 0.20 -8.05 -7.11
C ILE A 19 0.82 -7.03 -6.16
N LEU A 20 0.32 -7.00 -4.93
CA LEU A 20 0.78 -6.14 -3.84
C LEU A 20 1.52 -6.98 -2.81
N GLU A 21 2.83 -6.80 -2.72
CA GLU A 21 3.66 -7.39 -1.67
C GLU A 21 3.94 -6.35 -0.60
N SER A 22 3.47 -6.64 0.62
CA SER A 22 3.59 -5.75 1.77
C SER A 22 3.13 -4.30 1.47
N PRO A 23 1.84 -4.08 1.11
CA PRO A 23 1.38 -2.77 0.68
C PRO A 23 1.49 -1.73 1.79
N LEU A 24 2.07 -0.56 1.49
CA LEU A 24 2.15 0.57 2.40
C LEU A 24 0.96 1.51 2.17
N LEU A 25 0.00 1.48 3.09
CA LEU A 25 -1.30 2.15 2.92
C LEU A 25 -1.61 3.28 3.92
N LEU A 26 -0.87 3.37 5.01
CA LEU A 26 -1.16 4.26 6.15
C LEU A 26 0.07 5.11 6.46
N TYR A 27 0.32 6.12 5.63
CA TYR A 27 1.48 7.00 5.80
C TYR A 27 1.45 7.77 7.12
N SER A 28 0.26 8.01 7.69
CA SER A 28 0.13 8.59 9.02
C SER A 28 0.77 7.71 10.10
N ASN A 29 0.61 6.38 10.03
CA ASN A 29 1.22 5.43 10.95
C ASN A 29 2.74 5.44 10.84
N ILE A 30 3.28 5.52 9.62
CA ILE A 30 4.72 5.65 9.39
C ILE A 30 5.26 6.95 9.98
N ALA A 31 4.60 8.08 9.72
CA ALA A 31 5.00 9.37 10.26
C ALA A 31 4.99 9.36 11.81
N HIS A 32 3.95 8.77 12.41
CA HIS A 32 3.88 8.59 13.86
C HIS A 32 4.99 7.68 14.40
N GLY A 33 5.28 6.56 13.72
CA GLY A 33 6.36 5.65 14.07
C GLY A 33 7.74 6.34 14.05
N ILE A 34 8.00 7.17 13.02
CA ILE A 34 9.22 7.97 12.91
C ILE A 34 9.32 8.97 14.08
N ILE A 35 8.25 9.72 14.36
CA ILE A 35 8.18 10.68 15.48
C ILE A 35 8.50 9.99 16.81
N GLN A 36 7.95 8.80 17.05
CA GLN A 36 8.19 8.02 18.27
C GLN A 36 9.64 7.51 18.33
N ARG A 37 10.16 6.95 17.24
CA ARG A 37 11.52 6.42 17.16
C ARG A 37 12.58 7.50 17.37
N LEU A 38 12.35 8.69 16.81
CA LEU A 38 13.21 9.87 16.99
C LEU A 38 12.96 10.59 18.33
N ARG A 39 11.99 10.12 19.13
CA ARG A 39 11.60 10.69 20.43
C ARG A 39 11.30 12.20 20.36
N ILE A 40 10.63 12.64 19.29
CA ILE A 40 10.34 14.06 19.07
C ILE A 40 9.36 14.55 20.15
N PRO A 41 9.75 15.55 20.97
CA PRO A 41 8.90 16.10 22.02
C PRO A 41 7.60 16.68 21.47
N LYS A 42 6.48 16.51 22.20
CA LYS A 42 5.13 16.92 21.76
C LYS A 42 5.05 18.39 21.30
N PHE A 43 5.76 19.29 21.97
CA PHE A 43 5.79 20.72 21.63
C PHE A 43 6.56 21.03 20.33
N ILE A 44 7.45 20.15 19.87
CA ILE A 44 8.20 20.29 18.60
C ILE A 44 7.45 19.64 17.44
N ARG A 45 6.56 18.67 17.70
CA ARG A 45 5.84 17.92 16.65
C ARG A 45 5.14 18.83 15.62
N PRO A 46 4.43 19.91 15.99
CA PRO A 46 3.81 20.79 15.00
C PRO A 46 4.84 21.45 14.07
N LEU A 47 5.98 21.88 14.62
CA LEU A 47 7.06 22.47 13.83
C LEU A 47 7.72 21.45 12.90
N HIS A 48 7.94 20.23 13.40
CA HIS A 48 8.45 19.12 12.59
C HIS A 48 7.49 18.81 11.44
N MET A 49 6.19 18.66 11.72
CA MET A 49 5.19 18.40 10.68
C MET A 49 5.08 19.55 9.68
N LYS A 50 5.15 20.81 10.12
CA LYS A 50 5.16 21.96 9.21
C LYS A 50 6.32 21.90 8.21
N ARG A 51 7.50 21.43 8.62
CA ARG A 51 8.64 21.23 7.72
C ARG A 51 8.39 20.10 6.73
N VAL A 52 7.89 18.95 7.22
CA VAL A 52 7.54 17.81 6.36
C VAL A 52 6.51 18.23 5.30
N PHE A 53 5.43 18.89 5.71
CA PHE A 53 4.39 19.35 4.79
C PHE A 53 4.90 20.40 3.80
N ARG A 54 5.76 21.33 4.23
CA ARG A 54 6.40 22.28 3.31
C ARG A 54 7.13 21.53 2.20
N ASP A 55 7.91 20.52 2.54
CA ASP A 55 8.69 19.76 1.55
C ASP A 55 7.78 18.94 0.63
N VAL A 56 6.68 18.39 1.16
CA VAL A 56 5.65 17.71 0.36
C VAL A 56 4.97 18.68 -0.60
N THR A 57 4.52 19.85 -0.16
CA THR A 57 3.84 20.85 -1.01
C THR A 57 4.76 21.40 -2.10
N VAL A 58 6.08 21.48 -1.84
CA VAL A 58 7.06 21.84 -2.88
C VAL A 58 7.11 20.78 -3.99
N MET A 59 7.00 19.50 -3.65
CA MET A 59 6.99 18.40 -4.63
C MET A 59 5.61 18.19 -5.28
N HIS A 60 4.55 18.49 -4.55
CA HIS A 60 3.15 18.26 -4.92
C HIS A 60 2.31 19.50 -4.55
N PRO A 61 2.28 20.53 -5.43
CA PRO A 61 1.56 21.78 -5.16
C PRO A 61 0.04 21.62 -4.99
N ASP A 62 -0.50 20.48 -5.40
CA ASP A 62 -1.89 20.04 -5.32
C ASP A 62 -2.30 19.54 -3.92
N VAL A 63 -1.35 19.30 -3.03
CA VAL A 63 -1.59 18.83 -1.66
C VAL A 63 -2.02 20.00 -0.76
N ASP A 64 -3.21 19.90 -0.15
CA ASP A 64 -3.64 20.83 0.89
C ASP A 64 -3.10 20.41 2.26
N VAL A 65 -2.30 21.27 2.89
CA VAL A 65 -1.72 21.03 4.21
C VAL A 65 -2.80 20.94 5.31
N LEU A 66 -3.98 21.53 5.10
CA LEU A 66 -5.09 21.52 6.06
C LEU A 66 -5.70 20.13 6.23
N ASP A 67 -5.65 19.28 5.20
CA ASP A 67 -6.17 17.91 5.24
C ASP A 67 -5.29 16.95 6.07
N GLY A 68 -4.12 17.43 6.50
CA GLY A 68 -3.23 16.72 7.41
C GLY A 68 -2.72 15.40 6.86
N LEU A 69 -2.25 14.48 7.72
CA LEU A 69 -1.63 13.24 7.27
C LEU A 69 -2.63 12.22 6.71
N LYS A 70 -3.91 12.32 7.10
CA LYS A 70 -4.94 11.35 6.70
C LYS A 70 -5.19 11.33 5.20
N GLN A 71 -4.94 12.43 4.50
CA GLN A 71 -5.08 12.49 3.04
C GLN A 71 -4.11 11.55 2.30
N PHE A 72 -3.03 11.14 2.95
CA PHE A 72 -2.07 10.19 2.39
C PHE A 72 -2.36 8.75 2.81
N ASP A 73 -3.26 8.53 3.77
CA ASP A 73 -3.78 7.19 4.05
C ASP A 73 -4.81 6.84 2.98
N ILE A 74 -4.85 5.57 2.56
CA ILE A 74 -5.64 5.01 1.44
C ILE A 74 -6.54 6.05 0.75
N PRO A 75 -5.99 6.82 -0.19
CA PRO A 75 -6.81 7.75 -0.93
C PRO A 75 -7.78 6.94 -1.81
N LEU A 76 -8.97 7.47 -2.07
CA LEU A 76 -9.93 6.80 -2.97
C LEU A 76 -9.34 6.54 -4.38
N TRP A 77 -8.33 7.31 -4.80
CA TRP A 77 -7.59 7.07 -6.04
C TRP A 77 -6.52 5.97 -5.96
N GLY A 78 -6.16 5.54 -4.74
CA GLY A 78 -5.18 4.48 -4.48
C GLY A 78 -5.78 3.07 -4.44
N VAL A 79 -7.11 2.93 -4.51
CA VAL A 79 -7.78 1.64 -4.66
C VAL A 79 -7.63 1.19 -6.13
N PRO A 80 -7.07 0.00 -6.41
CA PRO A 80 -6.98 -0.53 -7.76
C PRO A 80 -8.38 -0.67 -8.41
N SER A 81 -8.42 -0.78 -9.73
CA SER A 81 -9.65 -1.10 -10.48
C SER A 81 -9.63 -2.50 -11.09
N VAL A 82 -8.58 -3.28 -10.80
CA VAL A 82 -8.26 -4.56 -11.43
C VAL A 82 -8.21 -5.66 -10.38
N PRO A 83 -8.37 -6.94 -10.77
CA PRO A 83 -8.10 -8.07 -9.89
C PRO A 83 -6.76 -7.91 -9.18
N THR A 84 -6.79 -7.99 -7.84
CA THR A 84 -5.63 -7.66 -7.03
C THR A 84 -5.33 -8.78 -6.03
N LEU A 85 -4.08 -9.26 -6.03
CA LEU A 85 -3.54 -10.16 -5.03
C LEU A 85 -2.75 -9.35 -3.99
N CYS A 86 -3.00 -9.55 -2.70
CA CYS A 86 -2.20 -8.99 -1.61
C CYS A 86 -1.52 -10.09 -0.80
N LEU A 87 -0.19 -10.07 -0.75
CA LEU A 87 0.62 -10.98 0.05
C LEU A 87 1.34 -10.18 1.14
N GLN A 88 1.09 -10.52 2.41
CA GLN A 88 1.66 -9.83 3.56
C GLN A 88 2.25 -10.84 4.54
N SER A 89 3.46 -10.57 5.06
CA SER A 89 3.98 -11.33 6.21
C SER A 89 3.14 -11.06 7.46
N MET A 90 2.70 -12.11 8.15
CA MET A 90 1.97 -12.01 9.42
C MET A 90 2.74 -11.25 10.48
N ASN A 91 4.06 -11.42 10.49
CA ASN A 91 4.88 -10.94 11.58
C ASN A 91 5.43 -9.52 11.34
N ASP A 92 5.13 -8.87 10.19
CA ASP A 92 5.79 -7.65 9.69
C ASP A 92 5.99 -6.60 10.80
N LYS A 93 7.24 -6.21 11.07
CA LYS A 93 7.66 -5.30 12.15
C LYS A 93 7.96 -3.90 11.60
N HIS A 94 8.01 -3.76 10.28
CA HIS A 94 8.34 -2.50 9.61
C HIS A 94 7.07 -1.74 9.23
N LEU A 95 6.17 -2.41 8.52
CA LEU A 95 4.88 -1.85 8.15
C LEU A 95 3.84 -2.22 9.20
N GLY A 96 3.83 -3.48 9.65
CA GLY A 96 2.83 -3.95 10.59
C GLY A 96 1.54 -4.41 9.93
N ARG A 97 0.72 -5.13 10.70
CA ARG A 97 -0.56 -5.72 10.26
C ARG A 97 -1.61 -4.67 9.89
N ASP A 98 -1.47 -3.44 10.38
CA ASP A 98 -2.47 -2.39 10.18
C ASP A 98 -2.65 -1.99 8.71
N HIS A 99 -1.55 -1.98 7.93
CA HIS A 99 -1.66 -1.67 6.49
C HIS A 99 -2.43 -2.75 5.74
N TYR A 100 -2.17 -4.02 6.05
CA TYR A 100 -2.93 -5.13 5.47
C TYR A 100 -4.40 -5.06 5.87
N ASN A 101 -4.71 -4.78 7.14
CA ASN A 101 -6.09 -4.64 7.59
C ASN A 101 -6.80 -3.50 6.86
N ALA A 102 -6.10 -2.39 6.61
CA ALA A 102 -6.63 -1.29 5.84
C ALA A 102 -6.86 -1.69 4.36
N ALA A 103 -5.97 -2.49 3.76
CA ALA A 103 -6.17 -3.05 2.42
C ALA A 103 -7.45 -3.91 2.36
N VAL A 104 -7.59 -4.87 3.27
CA VAL A 104 -8.77 -5.75 3.36
C VAL A 104 -10.04 -4.93 3.55
N SER A 105 -10.04 -3.98 4.49
CA SER A 105 -11.21 -3.14 4.75
C SER A 105 -11.62 -2.31 3.54
N GLU A 106 -10.66 -1.80 2.76
CA GLU A 106 -10.96 -0.88 1.66
C GLU A 106 -11.19 -1.57 0.33
N PHE A 107 -10.63 -2.77 0.10
CA PHE A 107 -10.60 -3.40 -1.22
C PHE A 107 -11.63 -4.53 -1.37
N THR A 108 -11.93 -5.28 -0.30
CA THR A 108 -12.75 -6.52 -0.38
C THR A 108 -14.10 -6.34 -1.08
N ASP A 109 -14.79 -5.23 -0.86
CA ASP A 109 -16.11 -4.97 -1.47
C ASP A 109 -16.05 -4.13 -2.75
N LYS A 110 -14.86 -3.67 -3.15
CA LYS A 110 -14.69 -2.72 -4.26
C LYS A 110 -14.07 -3.35 -5.50
N ILE A 111 -13.27 -4.41 -5.33
CA ILE A 111 -12.57 -5.09 -6.42
C ILE A 111 -12.50 -6.60 -6.20
N PRO A 112 -12.22 -7.40 -7.24
CA PRO A 112 -11.83 -8.79 -7.08
C PRO A 112 -10.50 -8.84 -6.30
N PHE A 113 -10.59 -9.04 -4.98
CA PHE A 113 -9.45 -8.95 -4.07
C PHE A 113 -9.16 -10.29 -3.41
N THR A 114 -8.00 -10.85 -3.70
CA THR A 114 -7.46 -12.04 -3.05
C THR A 114 -6.37 -11.61 -2.08
N HIS A 115 -6.40 -12.07 -0.83
CA HIS A 115 -5.44 -11.62 0.17
C HIS A 115 -4.98 -12.74 1.10
N HIS A 116 -3.68 -12.79 1.36
CA HIS A 116 -3.07 -13.79 2.23
C HIS A 116 -2.13 -13.15 3.23
N LEU A 117 -2.29 -13.58 4.48
CA LEU A 117 -1.36 -13.29 5.55
C LEU A 117 -0.50 -14.53 5.80
N ILE A 118 0.78 -14.43 5.50
CA ILE A 118 1.70 -15.55 5.44
C ILE A 118 2.53 -15.58 6.72
N GLU A 119 2.33 -16.59 7.56
CA GLU A 119 3.07 -16.76 8.81
C GLU A 119 4.52 -17.19 8.57
N SER A 120 4.73 -18.06 7.57
CA SER A 120 6.05 -18.60 7.23
C SER A 120 6.99 -17.57 6.59
N LEU A 121 6.47 -16.41 6.18
CA LEU A 121 7.24 -15.36 5.52
C LEU A 121 7.95 -14.50 6.57
N SER A 122 9.29 -14.64 6.67
CA SER A 122 10.13 -13.78 7.50
C SER A 122 10.33 -12.39 6.85
N HIS A 123 10.59 -11.36 7.67
CA HIS A 123 10.65 -9.97 7.18
C HIS A 123 11.74 -9.75 6.17
N SER A 124 11.45 -8.83 5.24
CA SER A 124 12.39 -8.10 4.39
C SER A 124 13.63 -8.92 3.99
N GLY A 125 13.55 -9.58 2.84
CA GLY A 125 14.72 -10.22 2.22
C GLY A 125 14.68 -11.75 2.15
N ALA A 126 13.58 -12.39 2.57
CA ALA A 126 13.33 -13.78 2.23
C ALA A 126 13.13 -13.92 0.70
N ARG A 127 14.23 -14.13 -0.03
CA ARG A 127 14.22 -14.26 -1.51
C ARG A 127 13.37 -15.43 -2.00
N LYS A 128 13.10 -16.41 -1.14
CA LYS A 128 12.32 -17.61 -1.44
C LYS A 128 11.46 -17.97 -0.24
N ASN A 129 10.18 -18.16 -0.46
CA ASN A 129 9.23 -18.70 0.51
C ASN A 129 8.23 -19.55 -0.27
N VAL A 130 8.13 -20.83 0.12
CA VAL A 130 7.35 -21.84 -0.63
C VAL A 130 5.86 -21.51 -0.61
N GLU A 131 5.34 -21.03 0.52
CA GLU A 131 3.92 -20.67 0.66
C GLU A 131 3.57 -19.46 -0.20
N ARG A 132 4.39 -18.40 -0.17
CA ARG A 132 4.24 -17.21 -1.02
C ARG A 132 4.26 -17.59 -2.51
N GLU A 133 5.19 -18.46 -2.91
CA GLU A 133 5.32 -18.87 -4.31
C GLU A 133 4.14 -19.73 -4.76
N ALA A 134 3.67 -20.65 -3.92
CA ALA A 134 2.47 -21.44 -4.18
C ALA A 134 1.22 -20.56 -4.36
N LEU A 135 0.96 -19.63 -3.43
CA LEU A 135 -0.17 -18.71 -3.49
C LEU A 135 -0.13 -17.80 -4.73
N LEU A 136 1.07 -17.36 -5.11
CA LEU A 136 1.26 -16.54 -6.30
C LEU A 136 0.96 -17.35 -7.57
N LEU A 137 1.45 -18.59 -7.66
CA LEU A 137 1.19 -19.47 -8.81
C LEU A 137 -0.29 -19.83 -8.91
N GLU A 138 -0.94 -20.18 -7.81
CA GLU A 138 -2.38 -20.47 -7.74
C GLU A 138 -3.20 -19.28 -8.26
N TRP A 139 -2.89 -18.07 -7.78
CA TRP A 139 -3.58 -16.87 -8.24
C TRP A 139 -3.33 -16.59 -9.73
N LEU A 140 -2.12 -16.82 -10.24
CA LEU A 140 -1.82 -16.65 -11.67
C LEU A 140 -2.56 -17.67 -12.55
N GLU A 141 -2.67 -18.92 -12.10
CA GLU A 141 -3.45 -19.95 -12.82
C GLU A 141 -4.93 -19.59 -12.89
N GLU A 142 -5.50 -19.13 -11.77
CA GLU A 142 -6.88 -18.60 -11.75
C GLU A 142 -7.02 -17.38 -12.66
N PHE A 143 -6.05 -16.47 -12.62
CA PHE A 143 -6.06 -15.23 -13.40
C PHE A 143 -5.96 -15.49 -14.91
N ASP A 144 -5.09 -16.38 -15.36
CA ASP A 144 -4.99 -16.77 -16.77
C ASP A 144 -6.28 -17.42 -17.26
N SER A 145 -6.94 -18.21 -16.40
CA SER A 145 -8.26 -18.79 -16.72
C SER A 145 -9.37 -17.74 -16.87
N LEU A 146 -9.21 -16.56 -16.25
CA LEU A 146 -10.12 -15.41 -16.37
C LEU A 146 -9.84 -14.57 -17.62
N LEU A 147 -8.60 -14.53 -18.10
CA LEU A 147 -8.23 -13.81 -19.32
C LEU A 147 -8.50 -14.58 -20.62
N LEU A 148 -8.58 -15.92 -20.54
CA LEU A 148 -8.81 -16.81 -21.68
C LEU A 148 -10.30 -17.11 -21.95
N LYS A 149 -11.22 -16.44 -21.25
CA LYS A 149 -12.67 -16.48 -21.49
C LYS A 149 -13.14 -15.19 -22.16
#